data_AF-A0A9E1DQN2-F1
#
_entry.id   AF-A0A9E1DQN2-F1
#
_cell.length_a   1.000
_cell.length_b   1.000
_cell.length_c   1.000
_cell.angle_alpha   90.00
_cell.angle_beta   90.00
_cell.angle_gamma   90.00
#
_symmetry.space_group_name_H-M   'P 1'
#
loop_
_entity.id
_entity.type
_entity.pdbx_description
1 polymer ?
#
loop_
_entity_poly.entity_id
_entity_poly.type
_entity_poly.pdbx_seq_one_letter_code
_entity_poly.pdbx_strand_id
1 'polypeptide(L)'
;MTDRIDSAETKPSETKKLQAVFVFSGIAILIFALNLFALQPVLIDLIGPRSAQFGYILIRIAALVWLARALAKNAKRNRFQVLSTVLLVGFIDQVVLKGIWVRHDMGVHPADWEGIERSSVFITMAMGYLFFIPIVLILAFVGMESIRFRRDWKV
;
A
#
# COMPACT_ATOMS: atom_id res chain seq x y z
N MET A 1 -8.41 34.57 37.03
CA MET A 1 -8.87 33.69 35.94
C MET A 1 -7.77 33.66 34.91
N THR A 2 -6.83 32.72 35.06
CA THR A 2 -5.75 32.48 34.11
C THR A 2 -6.07 31.16 33.45
N ASP A 3 -6.42 31.24 32.17
CA ASP A 3 -6.68 30.10 31.31
C ASP A 3 -5.44 29.18 31.32
N ARG A 4 -5.60 28.00 31.92
CA ARG A 4 -4.70 26.89 31.68
C ARG A 4 -4.88 26.48 30.23
N ILE A 5 -3.96 26.93 29.39
CA ILE A 5 -3.66 26.26 28.13
C ILE A 5 -3.08 24.91 28.55
N ASP A 6 -3.95 23.92 28.68
CA ASP A 6 -3.58 22.52 28.80
C ASP A 6 -2.83 22.16 27.51
N SER A 7 -1.52 22.35 27.53
CA SER A 7 -0.60 21.79 26.55
C SER A 7 -0.91 20.30 26.49
N ALA A 8 -1.51 19.87 25.39
CA ALA A 8 -1.84 18.49 25.12
C ALA A 8 -0.55 17.65 25.10
N GLU A 9 -0.11 17.21 26.27
CA GLU A 9 0.86 16.13 26.43
C GLU A 9 0.22 14.89 25.83
N THR A 10 0.51 14.69 24.55
CA THR A 10 0.22 13.42 23.87
C THR A 10 0.95 12.34 24.65
N LYS A 11 0.17 11.54 25.40
CA LYS A 11 0.71 10.47 26.24
C LYS A 11 1.73 9.65 25.43
N PRO A 12 2.93 9.36 25.95
CA PRO A 12 4.01 8.73 25.20
C PRO A 12 3.65 7.38 24.56
N SER A 13 2.55 6.75 24.97
CA SER A 13 1.97 5.57 24.32
C SER A 13 1.33 5.85 22.96
N GLU A 14 0.71 7.01 22.76
CA GLU A 14 0.06 7.39 21.48
C GLU A 14 1.10 7.73 20.42
N THR A 15 2.17 8.43 20.80
CA THR A 15 3.29 8.75 19.90
C THR A 15 3.95 7.48 19.36
N LYS A 16 4.15 6.46 20.21
CA LYS A 16 4.70 5.16 19.77
C LYS A 16 3.78 4.41 18.81
N LYS A 17 2.46 4.44 19.01
CA LYS A 17 1.49 3.84 18.09
C LYS A 17 1.49 4.55 16.74
N LEU A 18 1.52 5.88 16.75
CA LEU A 18 1.57 6.69 15.54
C LEU A 18 2.85 6.43 14.74
N GLN A 19 4.00 6.42 15.42
CA GLN A 19 5.29 6.06 14.81
C GLN A 19 5.24 4.66 14.17
N ALA A 20 4.66 3.68 14.85
CA ALA A 20 4.50 2.34 14.30
C ALA A 20 3.65 2.33 13.01
N VAL A 21 2.57 3.12 12.95
CA VAL A 21 1.76 3.28 11.72
C VAL A 21 2.60 3.81 10.57
N PHE A 22 3.38 4.87 10.80
CA PHE A 22 4.25 5.46 9.78
C PHE A 22 5.33 4.49 9.31
N VAL A 23 5.98 3.79 10.25
CA VAL A 23 7.03 2.81 9.93
C VAL A 23 6.49 1.67 9.08
N PHE A 24 5.39 1.03 9.49
CA PHE A 24 4.84 -0.10 8.71
C PHE A 24 4.30 0.35 7.35
N SER A 25 3.67 1.52 7.27
CA SER A 25 3.20 2.07 5.99
C SER A 25 4.37 2.40 5.07
N GLY A 26 5.44 3.01 5.61
CA GLY A 26 6.67 3.31 4.86
C GLY A 26 7.35 2.05 4.34
N ILE A 27 7.44 0.99 5.14
CA ILE A 27 7.99 -0.31 4.69
C ILE A 27 7.13 -0.89 3.55
N ALA A 28 5.80 -0.86 3.67
CA ALA A 28 4.92 -1.35 2.60
C ALA A 28 5.11 -0.56 1.29
N ILE A 29 5.17 0.77 1.38
CA ILE A 29 5.44 1.65 0.23
C ILE A 29 6.82 1.35 -0.38
N LEU A 30 7.85 1.12 0.45
CA LEU A 30 9.18 0.76 -0.03
C LEU A 30 9.17 -0.59 -0.76
N ILE A 31 8.47 -1.60 -0.23
CA ILE A 31 8.30 -2.89 -0.92
C ILE A 31 7.65 -2.69 -2.28
N PHE A 32 6.62 -1.85 -2.37
CA PHE A 32 5.97 -1.56 -3.64
C PHE A 32 6.87 -0.84 -4.63
N ALA A 33 7.61 0.17 -4.18
CA ALA A 33 8.56 0.90 -5.01
C ALA A 33 9.66 -0.04 -5.52
N LEU A 34 10.28 -0.84 -4.66
CA LEU A 34 11.30 -1.81 -5.07
C LEU A 34 10.73 -2.85 -6.04
N ASN A 35 9.51 -3.33 -5.80
CA ASN A 35 8.84 -4.25 -6.69
C ASN A 35 8.63 -3.65 -8.08
N LEU A 36 8.16 -2.40 -8.17
CA LEU A 36 7.88 -1.71 -9.43
C LEU A 36 9.13 -1.28 -10.19
N PHE A 37 10.12 -0.70 -9.51
CA PHE A 37 11.28 -0.08 -10.17
C PHE A 37 12.46 -1.04 -10.37
N ALA A 38 12.63 -2.03 -9.49
CA ALA A 38 13.80 -2.91 -9.54
C ALA A 38 13.42 -4.34 -9.91
N LEU A 39 12.43 -4.92 -9.22
CA LEU A 39 12.13 -6.35 -9.39
C LEU A 39 11.34 -6.64 -10.67
N GLN A 40 10.37 -5.79 -11.01
CA GLN A 40 9.48 -6.03 -12.14
C GLN A 40 10.21 -6.07 -13.50
N PRO A 41 11.15 -5.14 -13.82
CA PRO A 41 11.94 -5.25 -15.04
C PRO A 41 12.71 -6.58 -15.12
N VAL A 42 13.37 -6.98 -14.03
CA VAL A 42 14.12 -8.24 -13.94
C VAL A 42 13.20 -9.45 -14.14
N LEU A 43 11.99 -9.43 -13.58
CA LEU A 43 11.02 -10.51 -13.77
C LEU A 43 10.51 -10.57 -15.22
N ILE A 44 10.30 -9.42 -15.87
CA ILE A 44 9.88 -9.38 -17.28
C ILE A 44 10.93 -10.08 -18.15
N ASP A 45 12.21 -9.80 -17.92
CA ASP A 45 13.31 -10.39 -18.69
C ASP A 45 13.46 -11.90 -18.44
N LEU A 46 13.23 -12.36 -17.21
CA LEU A 46 13.46 -13.77 -16.83
C LEU A 46 12.30 -14.71 -17.18
N ILE A 47 11.05 -14.29 -16.91
CA ILE A 47 9.87 -15.17 -16.96
C ILE A 47 8.77 -14.67 -17.91
N GLY A 48 9.04 -13.57 -18.60
CA GLY A 48 8.13 -12.94 -19.55
C GLY A 48 7.08 -12.02 -18.90
N PRO A 49 6.45 -11.13 -19.70
CA PRO A 49 5.65 -10.03 -19.20
C PRO A 49 4.38 -10.46 -18.45
N ARG A 50 3.70 -11.51 -18.93
CA ARG A 50 2.47 -12.02 -18.29
C ARG A 50 2.77 -12.62 -16.91
N SER A 51 3.80 -13.45 -16.80
CA SER A 51 4.18 -14.10 -15.54
C SER A 51 4.71 -13.08 -14.53
N ALA A 52 5.51 -12.11 -14.99
CA ALA A 52 5.99 -11.00 -14.17
C ALA A 52 4.83 -10.17 -13.58
N GLN A 53 3.78 -9.93 -14.37
CA GLN A 53 2.59 -9.22 -13.91
C GLN A 53 1.82 -9.97 -12.83
N PHE A 54 1.72 -11.30 -12.93
CA PHE A 54 1.16 -12.13 -11.85
C PHE A 54 2.00 -12.06 -10.58
N GLY A 55 3.33 -12.21 -10.68
CA GLY A 55 4.24 -12.09 -9.54
C GLY A 55 4.13 -10.72 -8.86
N TYR A 56 4.02 -9.67 -9.67
CA TYR A 56 3.82 -8.30 -9.20
C TYR A 56 2.54 -8.14 -8.36
N ILE A 57 1.43 -8.71 -8.82
CA ILE A 57 0.15 -8.69 -8.08
C ILE A 57 0.29 -9.48 -6.76
N LEU A 58 0.91 -10.66 -6.78
CA LEU A 58 1.06 -11.50 -5.59
C LEU A 58 1.90 -10.81 -4.49
N ILE A 59 3.01 -10.18 -4.86
CA ILE A 59 3.85 -9.43 -3.91
C ILE A 59 3.06 -8.27 -3.29
N ARG A 60 2.28 -7.55 -4.11
CA ARG A 60 1.43 -6.45 -3.62
C ARG A 60 0.39 -6.94 -2.61
N ILE A 61 -0.29 -8.03 -2.93
CA ILE A 61 -1.28 -8.67 -2.05
C ILE A 61 -0.62 -9.08 -0.72
N ALA A 62 0.53 -9.77 -0.78
CA ALA A 62 1.24 -10.22 0.40
C ALA A 62 1.65 -9.05 1.32
N ALA A 63 2.15 -7.95 0.74
CA ALA A 63 2.55 -6.76 1.49
C ALA A 63 1.35 -6.03 2.12
N LEU A 64 0.19 -5.92 1.44
CA LEU A 64 -1.02 -5.34 2.03
C LEU A 64 -1.58 -6.20 3.17
N VAL A 65 -1.58 -7.53 3.02
CA VAL A 65 -1.98 -8.46 4.09
C VAL A 65 -1.03 -8.37 5.29
N TRP A 66 0.27 -8.28 5.03
CA TRP A 66 1.28 -8.05 6.08
C TRP A 66 1.05 -6.72 6.80
N LEU A 67 0.82 -5.63 6.06
CA LEU A 67 0.56 -4.31 6.63
C LEU A 67 -0.69 -4.32 7.52
N ALA A 68 -1.79 -4.89 7.03
CA ALA A 68 -3.03 -5.02 7.80
C ALA A 68 -2.79 -5.75 9.13
N ARG A 69 -2.02 -6.84 9.08
CA ARG A 69 -1.64 -7.62 10.28
C ARG A 69 -0.73 -6.84 11.22
N ALA A 70 0.28 -6.15 10.69
CA ALA A 70 1.23 -5.37 11.49
C ALA A 70 0.51 -4.23 12.23
N LEU A 71 -0.40 -3.52 11.56
CA LEU A 71 -1.20 -2.44 12.15
C LEU A 71 -2.16 -2.95 13.22
N ALA A 72 -2.84 -4.07 12.97
CA ALA A 72 -3.75 -4.67 13.95
C ALA A 72 -3.01 -5.17 15.21
N LYS A 73 -1.85 -5.83 15.03
CA LYS A 73 -1.09 -6.43 16.13
C LYS A 73 -0.27 -5.41 16.93
N ASN A 74 0.47 -4.55 16.24
CA ASN A 74 1.51 -3.73 16.87
C ASN A 74 1.05 -2.30 17.17
N ALA A 75 0.21 -1.72 16.31
CA ALA A 75 -0.36 -0.39 16.53
C ALA A 75 -1.70 -0.41 17.28
N LYS A 76 -2.25 -1.61 17.56
CA LYS A 76 -3.54 -1.84 18.26
C LYS A 76 -4.69 -1.03 17.65
N ARG A 77 -4.69 -0.83 16.33
CA ARG A 77 -5.70 -0.03 15.65
C ARG A 77 -6.99 -0.79 15.43
N ASN A 78 -8.10 -0.06 15.41
CA ASN A 78 -9.40 -0.65 15.13
C ASN A 78 -9.53 -1.02 13.64
N ARG A 79 -10.54 -1.83 13.29
CA ARG A 79 -10.72 -2.36 11.92
C ARG A 79 -10.81 -1.25 10.87
N PHE A 80 -11.59 -0.22 11.17
CA PHE A 80 -11.80 0.89 10.24
C PHE A 80 -10.48 1.63 9.97
N GLN A 81 -9.72 1.94 11.02
CA GLN A 81 -8.42 2.59 10.90
C GLN A 81 -7.45 1.75 10.07
N VAL A 82 -7.34 0.44 10.34
CA VAL A 82 -6.49 -0.47 9.56
C VAL A 82 -6.89 -0.45 8.08
N LEU A 83 -8.18 -0.62 7.78
CA LEU A 83 -8.71 -0.59 6.42
C LEU A 83 -8.40 0.72 5.71
N SER A 84 -8.65 1.87 6.35
CA SER A 84 -8.38 3.18 5.76
C SER A 84 -6.90 3.37 5.40
N THR A 85 -5.97 2.88 6.23
CA THR A 85 -4.54 2.99 5.91
C THR A 85 -4.09 2.00 4.85
N VAL A 86 -4.62 0.78 4.83
CA VAL A 86 -4.32 -0.18 3.76
C VAL A 86 -4.83 0.35 2.41
N LEU A 87 -6.03 0.94 2.38
CA LEU A 87 -6.54 1.65 1.21
C LEU A 87 -5.64 2.81 0.81
N LEU A 88 -5.28 3.70 1.75
CA LEU A 88 -4.40 4.83 1.45
C LEU A 88 -3.06 4.38 0.86
N VAL A 89 -2.45 3.36 1.45
CA VAL A 89 -1.17 2.80 0.98
C VAL A 89 -1.33 2.13 -0.39
N GLY A 90 -2.44 1.43 -0.65
CA GLY A 90 -2.77 0.89 -1.97
C GLY A 90 -3.04 1.98 -3.02
N PHE A 91 -3.64 3.10 -2.63
CA PHE A 91 -3.84 4.26 -3.50
C PHE A 91 -2.50 4.89 -3.89
N ILE A 92 -1.60 5.10 -2.91
CA ILE A 92 -0.25 5.62 -3.16
C ILE A 92 0.48 4.72 -4.16
N ASP A 93 0.40 3.41 -4.00
CA ASP A 93 1.00 2.44 -4.91
C ASP A 93 0.44 2.51 -6.35
N GLN A 94 -0.89 2.51 -6.51
CA GLN A 94 -1.52 2.44 -7.83
C GLN A 94 -1.53 3.76 -8.59
N VAL A 95 -1.64 4.89 -7.88
CA VAL A 95 -1.78 6.22 -8.51
C VAL A 95 -0.46 6.98 -8.47
N VAL A 96 0.20 7.04 -7.31
CA VAL A 96 1.40 7.87 -7.14
C VAL A 96 2.64 7.15 -7.66
N LEU A 97 2.98 5.98 -7.11
CA LEU A 97 4.20 5.25 -7.52
C LEU A 97 4.14 4.83 -8.99
N LYS A 98 3.00 4.27 -9.43
CA LYS A 98 2.81 3.91 -10.84
C LYS A 98 2.82 5.11 -11.77
N GLY A 99 2.26 6.24 -11.33
CA GLY A 99 2.32 7.50 -12.09
C GLY A 99 3.75 8.04 -12.24
N ILE A 100 4.54 7.98 -11.17
CA ILE A 100 5.98 8.34 -11.21
C ILE A 100 6.74 7.40 -12.15
N TRP A 101 6.48 6.09 -12.06
CA TRP A 101 7.11 5.11 -12.94
C TRP A 101 6.79 5.38 -14.40
N VAL A 102 5.52 5.59 -14.76
CA VAL A 102 5.14 5.95 -16.14
C VAL A 102 5.81 7.23 -16.59
N ARG A 103 5.84 8.27 -15.74
CA ARG A 103 6.50 9.53 -16.11
C ARG A 103 7.99 9.34 -16.37
N HIS A 104 8.66 8.49 -15.59
CA HIS A 104 10.05 8.13 -15.80
C HIS A 104 10.22 7.34 -17.10
N ASP A 105 9.38 6.33 -17.31
CA ASP A 105 9.42 5.44 -18.47
C ASP A 105 9.15 6.17 -19.79
N MET A 106 8.20 7.12 -19.82
CA MET A 106 7.99 8.04 -20.95
C MET A 106 9.25 8.85 -21.32
N GLY A 107 10.14 9.11 -20.37
CA GLY A 107 11.40 9.80 -20.62
C GLY A 107 12.50 8.88 -21.14
N VAL A 108 12.48 7.60 -20.78
CA VAL A 108 13.49 6.61 -21.16
C VAL A 108 13.12 5.90 -22.47
N HIS A 109 11.84 5.63 -22.69
CA HIS A 109 11.31 4.87 -23.84
C HIS A 109 10.22 5.66 -24.59
N PRO A 110 10.51 6.84 -25.16
CA PRO A 110 9.48 7.72 -25.73
C PRO A 110 8.70 7.10 -26.90
N ALA A 111 9.30 6.18 -27.64
CA ALA A 111 8.64 5.48 -28.76
C ALA A 111 7.46 4.59 -28.31
N ASP A 112 7.53 4.02 -27.10
CA ASP A 112 6.47 3.15 -26.56
C ASP A 112 5.22 3.94 -26.14
N TRP A 113 5.34 5.26 -26.02
CA TRP A 113 4.31 6.17 -25.53
C TRP A 113 3.80 7.13 -26.60
N GLU A 114 4.26 7.01 -27.84
CA GLU A 114 3.83 7.86 -28.94
C GLU A 114 2.33 7.67 -29.22
N GLY A 115 1.57 8.78 -29.28
CA GLY A 115 0.12 8.76 -29.47
C GLY A 115 -0.71 8.48 -28.20
N ILE A 116 -0.09 8.25 -27.04
CA ILE A 116 -0.81 8.07 -25.77
C ILE A 116 -0.89 9.40 -25.00
N GLU A 117 -2.10 9.94 -24.82
CA GLU A 117 -2.29 11.14 -24.00
C GLU A 117 -2.02 10.87 -22.52
N ARG A 118 -1.25 11.74 -21.85
CA ARG A 118 -0.92 11.60 -20.42
C ARG A 118 -2.17 11.53 -19.52
N SER A 119 -3.20 12.30 -19.85
CA SER A 119 -4.50 12.32 -19.17
C SER A 119 -5.16 10.93 -19.16
N SER A 120 -5.13 10.24 -20.30
CA SER A 120 -5.70 8.89 -20.46
C SER A 120 -5.03 7.89 -19.53
N VAL A 121 -3.71 7.96 -19.40
CA VAL A 121 -2.93 7.05 -18.54
C VAL A 121 -3.27 7.24 -17.06
N PHE A 122 -3.38 8.49 -16.58
CA PHE A 122 -3.79 8.77 -15.21
C PHE A 122 -5.24 8.32 -14.93
N ILE A 123 -6.15 8.51 -15.89
CA ILE A 123 -7.53 8.03 -15.77
C ILE A 123 -7.56 6.50 -15.69
N THR A 124 -6.82 5.79 -16.54
CA THR A 124 -6.73 4.33 -16.51
C THR A 124 -6.16 3.82 -15.19
N MET A 125 -5.17 4.50 -14.60
CA MET A 125 -4.64 4.17 -13.28
C MET A 125 -5.67 4.38 -12.16
N ALA A 126 -6.36 5.53 -12.16
CA ALA A 126 -7.38 5.85 -11.18
C ALA A 126 -8.57 4.88 -11.25
N MET A 127 -9.04 4.56 -12.46
CA MET A 127 -10.09 3.57 -12.70
C MET A 127 -9.62 2.18 -12.27
N GLY A 128 -8.39 1.80 -12.63
CA GLY A 128 -7.78 0.55 -12.18
C GLY A 128 -7.76 0.44 -10.66
N TYR A 129 -7.44 1.52 -9.94
CA TYR A 129 -7.53 1.54 -8.49
C TYR A 129 -8.97 1.35 -8.00
N LEU A 130 -9.96 2.05 -8.56
CA LEU A 130 -11.37 1.88 -8.19
C LEU A 130 -11.86 0.44 -8.36
N PHE A 131 -11.45 -0.24 -9.43
CA PHE A 131 -11.73 -1.68 -9.62
C PHE A 131 -10.97 -2.58 -8.63
N PHE A 132 -9.79 -2.16 -8.17
CA PHE A 132 -9.00 -2.91 -7.18
C PHE A 132 -9.42 -2.67 -5.73
N ILE A 133 -10.13 -1.58 -5.40
CA ILE A 133 -10.58 -1.27 -4.04
C ILE A 133 -11.31 -2.44 -3.38
N PRO A 134 -12.30 -3.11 -4.01
CA PRO A 134 -12.98 -4.25 -3.42
C PRO A 134 -12.01 -5.38 -3.03
N ILE A 135 -11.01 -5.65 -3.88
CA ILE A 135 -10.00 -6.68 -3.63
C ILE A 135 -9.12 -6.27 -2.43
N VAL A 136 -8.65 -5.01 -2.40
CA VAL A 136 -7.86 -4.47 -1.29
C VAL A 136 -8.63 -4.56 0.04
N LEU A 137 -9.93 -4.26 0.02
CA LEU A 137 -10.80 -4.37 1.19
C LEU A 137 -10.93 -5.81 1.69
N ILE A 138 -11.19 -6.77 0.78
CA ILE A 138 -11.28 -8.20 1.12
C ILE A 138 -9.96 -8.68 1.74
N LEU A 139 -8.83 -8.34 1.12
CA LEU A 139 -7.51 -8.78 1.59
C LEU A 139 -7.14 -8.18 2.94
N ALA A 140 -7.41 -6.89 3.14
CA ALA A 140 -7.22 -6.22 4.41
C ALA A 140 -8.08 -6.86 5.50
N PHE A 141 -9.32 -7.21 5.17
CA PHE A 141 -10.23 -7.93 6.07
C PHE A 141 -9.71 -9.31 6.45
N VAL A 142 -9.29 -10.12 5.47
CA VAL A 142 -8.65 -11.44 5.70
C VAL A 142 -7.41 -11.31 6.59
N GLY A 143 -6.57 -10.31 6.32
CA GLY A 143 -5.39 -10.01 7.15
C GLY A 143 -5.75 -9.76 8.61
N MET A 144 -6.80 -8.97 8.87
CA MET A 144 -7.26 -8.70 10.23
C MET A 144 -7.88 -9.92 10.91
N GLU A 145 -8.82 -10.64 10.26
CA GLU A 145 -9.53 -11.77 10.87
C GLU A 145 -8.61 -12.96 11.19
N SER A 146 -7.57 -13.15 10.39
CA SER A 146 -6.58 -14.21 10.63
C SER A 146 -5.82 -14.07 11.96
N ILE A 147 -5.82 -12.89 12.60
CA ILE A 147 -5.27 -12.66 13.93
C ILE A 147 -6.28 -13.08 15.01
N ARG A 148 -7.57 -12.82 14.78
CA ARG A 148 -8.66 -13.19 15.70
C ARG A 148 -8.76 -14.69 15.86
N PHE A 149 -8.78 -15.45 14.75
CA PHE A 149 -8.82 -16.91 14.80
C PHE A 149 -7.67 -17.52 15.62
N ARG A 150 -6.47 -16.96 15.56
CA ARG A 150 -5.34 -17.42 16.40
C ARG A 150 -5.48 -17.05 17.88
N ARG A 151 -6.19 -15.97 18.20
CA ARG A 151 -6.43 -15.56 19.60
C ARG A 151 -7.47 -16.46 20.24
N ASP A 152 -8.52 -16.79 19.49
CA ASP A 152 -9.65 -17.60 19.97
C ASP A 152 -9.27 -19.09 20.12
N TRP A 153 -8.22 -19.56 19.44
CA TRP A 153 -7.64 -20.92 19.59
C TRP A 153 -6.59 -21.07 20.70
N LYS A 154 -6.22 -19.98 21.39
CA LYS A 154 -5.28 -19.99 22.52
C LYS A 154 -5.99 -19.91 23.88
N VAL A 155 -7.30 -20.11 23.89
CA VAL A 155 -8.14 -20.34 25.07
C VAL A 155 -8.48 -21.82 25.09
#